data_AF-A0A0E9MGT3-F1
#
_entry.id   AF-A0A0E9MGT3-F1
#
_cell.length_a   1.000
_cell.length_b   1.000
_cell.length_c   1.000
_cell.angle_alpha   90.00
_cell.angle_beta   90.00
_cell.angle_gamma   90.00
#
_symmetry.space_group_name_H-M   'P 1'
#
loop_
_entity.id
_entity.type
_entity.pdbx_description
1 polymer ?
#
loop_
_entity_poly.entity_id
_entity_poly.type
_entity_poly.pdbx_seq_one_letter_code
_entity_poly.pdbx_strand_id
1 'polypeptide(L)'
;MQCGPVRYSATSPQSAPKTLEVFPRLLERQQDEIRELAIQDVFRELTTDLDRNTKIVEDILQAYSEGRKVIVLTERTGHLESIQAGVTGKVENLFVLHGRMSKKQRAILIETLEALPGDAPRVLLSTGKLIGEGFDHPPLDSLVLAMPISWKGTLQQYAGRLHREHATKTDVRIYDYVDAGYPVLLRMWDKRQRGYKAMGYQMSQAI
;
A
#
# COMPACT_ATOMS: atom_id res chain seq x y z
N MET A 1 -6.21 41.08 10.13
CA MET A 1 -6.16 39.82 10.90
C MET A 1 -4.70 39.48 11.16
N GLN A 2 -4.21 39.74 12.37
CA GLN A 2 -2.87 39.34 12.82
C GLN A 2 -3.03 38.08 13.68
N CYS A 3 -2.64 36.93 13.14
CA CYS A 3 -2.50 35.71 13.93
C CYS A 3 -1.21 35.82 14.76
N GLY A 4 -1.31 35.68 16.08
CA GLY A 4 -0.16 35.69 16.99
C GLY A 4 0.81 34.52 16.76
N PRO A 5 1.98 34.53 17.42
CA PRO A 5 3.03 33.55 17.18
C PRO A 5 2.57 32.13 17.54
N VAL A 6 3.07 31.14 16.78
CA VAL A 6 2.82 29.71 16.99
C VAL A 6 3.25 29.35 18.42
N ARG A 7 2.29 28.98 19.28
CA ARG A 7 2.54 28.72 20.71
C ARG A 7 2.94 27.29 21.04
N TYR A 8 2.92 26.37 20.08
CA TYR A 8 3.31 24.98 20.31
C TYR A 8 3.59 24.30 18.97
N SER A 9 4.84 23.88 18.75
CA SER A 9 5.16 22.89 17.73
C SER A 9 5.18 21.56 18.45
N ALA A 10 4.33 20.61 18.05
CA ALA A 10 4.31 19.29 18.65
C ALA A 10 5.66 18.63 18.38
N THR A 11 6.47 18.46 19.42
CA THR A 11 7.69 17.68 19.37
C THR A 11 7.32 16.26 18.97
N SER A 12 7.88 15.75 17.87
CA SER A 12 7.67 14.36 17.45
C SER A 12 7.98 13.41 18.63
N PRO A 13 7.04 12.54 19.04
CA PRO A 13 7.28 11.64 20.17
C PRO A 13 8.37 10.60 19.86
N GLN A 14 9.04 10.09 20.90
CA GLN A 14 10.20 9.19 20.80
C GLN A 14 9.90 7.83 20.13
N SER A 15 8.63 7.45 19.97
CA SER A 15 8.15 6.17 19.44
C SER A 15 7.60 6.21 18.01
N ALA A 16 7.66 7.36 17.34
CA ALA A 16 7.31 7.43 15.92
C ALA A 16 8.30 6.63 15.06
N PRO A 17 7.86 6.00 13.95
CA PRO A 17 8.77 5.35 13.01
C PRO A 17 9.85 6.33 12.57
N LYS A 18 11.12 5.91 12.72
CA LYS A 18 12.27 6.78 12.48
C LYS A 18 12.55 6.98 10.99
N THR A 19 12.11 6.03 10.17
CA THR A 19 12.33 6.04 8.73
C THR A 19 11.01 5.79 7.99
N LEU A 20 10.65 6.68 7.08
CA LEU A 20 9.48 6.56 6.20
C LEU A 20 9.98 6.52 4.76
N GLU A 21 9.85 5.38 4.08
CA GLU A 21 10.40 5.19 2.74
C GLU A 21 9.32 4.79 1.74
N VAL A 22 9.46 5.33 0.53
CA VAL A 22 8.72 4.87 -0.65
C VAL A 22 9.74 4.28 -1.60
N PHE A 23 9.49 3.05 -2.04
CA PHE A 23 10.23 2.31 -3.05
C PHE A 23 9.40 2.35 -4.35
N PRO A 24 9.69 3.28 -5.28
CA PRO A 24 9.05 3.30 -6.57
C PRO A 24 9.53 2.09 -7.38
N ARG A 25 8.59 1.28 -7.87
CA ARG A 25 8.86 0.19 -8.80
C ARG A 25 8.51 0.67 -10.20
N LEU A 26 9.49 1.20 -10.92
CA LEU A 26 9.31 1.63 -12.29
C LEU A 26 9.07 0.41 -13.18
N LEU A 27 7.92 0.37 -13.83
CA LEU A 27 7.56 -0.65 -14.80
C LEU A 27 7.60 0.00 -16.18
N GLU A 28 8.76 -0.13 -16.82
CA GLU A 28 8.97 0.35 -18.17
C GLU A 28 8.18 -0.51 -19.17
N ARG A 29 7.68 0.15 -20.21
CA ARG A 29 7.14 -0.48 -21.40
C ARG A 29 7.93 0.01 -22.60
N GLN A 30 7.94 -0.74 -23.69
CA GLN A 30 8.64 -0.31 -24.90
C GLN A 30 8.01 1.00 -25.42
N GLN A 31 8.80 1.87 -26.06
CA GLN A 31 8.31 3.19 -26.51
C GLN A 31 7.12 3.08 -27.46
N ASP A 32 7.09 2.03 -28.29
CA ASP A 32 5.99 1.75 -29.23
C ASP A 32 4.71 1.27 -28.51
N GLU A 33 4.78 1.00 -27.21
CA GLU A 33 3.66 0.58 -26.35
C GLU A 33 3.12 1.71 -25.47
N ILE A 34 3.61 2.95 -25.65
CA ILE A 34 3.02 4.12 -24.97
C ILE A 34 1.64 4.37 -25.56
N ARG A 35 0.60 4.21 -24.72
CA ARG A 35 -0.79 4.29 -25.18
C ARG A 35 -1.58 5.35 -24.41
N GLU A 36 -2.36 6.13 -25.16
CA GLU A 36 -3.44 6.92 -24.60
C GLU A 36 -4.73 6.10 -24.59
N LEU A 37 -4.97 5.39 -23.48
CA LEU A 37 -6.21 4.66 -23.26
C LEU A 37 -7.08 5.38 -22.23
N ALA A 38 -8.38 5.11 -22.28
CA ALA A 38 -9.27 5.47 -21.19
C ALA A 38 -8.81 4.76 -19.90
N ILE A 39 -8.89 5.45 -18.77
CA ILE A 39 -8.35 4.96 -17.49
C ILE A 39 -8.90 3.58 -17.08
N GLN A 40 -10.13 3.26 -17.46
CA GLN A 40 -10.75 1.97 -17.18
C GLN A 40 -10.10 0.81 -17.95
N ASP A 41 -9.67 1.06 -19.19
CA ASP A 41 -8.98 0.07 -20.03
C ASP A 41 -7.54 -0.11 -19.56
N VAL A 42 -6.84 0.98 -19.22
CA VAL A 42 -5.54 0.92 -18.55
C VAL A 42 -5.62 0.02 -17.32
N PHE A 43 -6.59 0.28 -16.45
CA PHE A 43 -6.81 -0.52 -15.24
C PHE A 43 -7.15 -1.98 -15.53
N ARG A 44 -7.76 -2.31 -16.67
CA ARG A 44 -8.01 -3.71 -17.06
C ARG A 44 -6.70 -4.37 -17.46
N GLU A 45 -5.92 -3.72 -18.34
CA GLU A 45 -4.63 -4.23 -18.80
C GLU A 45 -3.68 -4.50 -17.63
N LEU A 46 -3.55 -3.57 -16.69
CA LEU A 46 -2.66 -3.73 -15.54
C LEU A 46 -3.01 -4.95 -14.66
N THR A 47 -4.30 -5.32 -14.57
CA THR A 47 -4.70 -6.46 -13.75
C THR A 47 -4.40 -7.81 -14.38
N THR A 48 -4.21 -7.85 -15.70
CA THR A 48 -3.90 -9.06 -16.47
C THR A 48 -2.44 -9.12 -16.92
N ASP A 49 -1.65 -8.10 -16.58
CA ASP A 49 -0.22 -8.02 -16.89
C ASP A 49 0.56 -8.97 -15.97
N LEU A 50 1.00 -10.11 -16.53
CA LEU A 50 1.63 -11.19 -15.78
C LEU A 50 2.99 -10.78 -15.21
N ASP A 51 3.79 -10.03 -15.98
CA ASP A 51 5.13 -9.61 -15.55
C ASP A 51 5.03 -8.60 -14.41
N ARG A 52 4.08 -7.67 -14.49
CA ARG A 52 3.75 -6.74 -13.42
C ARG A 52 3.27 -7.47 -12.16
N ASN A 53 2.32 -8.38 -12.30
CA ASN A 53 1.76 -9.12 -11.16
C ASN A 53 2.80 -10.02 -10.50
N THR A 54 3.72 -10.60 -11.29
CA THR A 54 4.84 -11.39 -10.77
C THR A 54 5.76 -10.53 -9.89
N LYS A 55 6.18 -9.35 -10.37
CA LYS A 55 6.97 -8.40 -9.57
C LYS A 55 6.27 -7.99 -8.28
N ILE A 56 4.96 -7.77 -8.33
CA ILE A 56 4.15 -7.46 -7.13
C ILE A 56 4.21 -8.59 -6.11
N VAL A 57 4.01 -9.82 -6.57
CA VAL A 57 4.06 -11.01 -5.71
C VAL A 57 5.45 -11.20 -5.12
N GLU A 58 6.51 -11.03 -5.91
CA GLU A 58 7.90 -11.12 -5.46
C GLU A 58 8.19 -10.11 -4.35
N ASP A 59 7.82 -8.84 -4.52
CA ASP A 59 8.00 -7.81 -3.49
C ASP A 59 7.20 -8.10 -2.21
N ILE A 60 5.98 -8.65 -2.33
CA ILE A 60 5.18 -9.07 -1.16
C ILE A 60 5.90 -10.19 -0.40
N LEU A 61 6.38 -11.21 -1.12
CA LEU A 61 7.06 -12.36 -0.52
C LEU A 61 8.39 -11.96 0.12
N GLN A 62 9.15 -11.09 -0.54
CA GLN A 62 10.39 -10.55 -0.02
C GLN A 62 10.14 -9.77 1.27
N ALA A 63 9.20 -8.81 1.26
CA ALA A 63 8.84 -8.07 2.46
C ALA A 63 8.35 -9.00 3.59
N TYR A 64 7.51 -9.99 3.29
CA TYR A 64 7.06 -10.97 4.28
C TYR A 64 8.22 -11.77 4.88
N SER A 65 9.18 -12.20 4.06
CA SER A 65 10.38 -12.94 4.51
C SER A 65 11.30 -12.12 5.41
N GLU A 66 11.29 -10.78 5.26
CA GLU A 66 11.97 -9.83 6.16
C GLU A 66 11.20 -9.60 7.48
N GLY A 67 10.09 -10.32 7.68
CA GLY A 67 9.25 -10.23 8.86
C GLY A 67 8.25 -9.08 8.85
N ARG A 68 8.00 -8.46 7.69
CA ARG A 68 7.09 -7.31 7.57
C ARG A 68 5.63 -7.70 7.77
N LYS A 69 4.84 -6.70 8.20
CA LYS A 69 3.39 -6.79 8.34
C LYS A 69 2.78 -5.99 7.20
N VAL A 70 2.57 -6.67 6.09
CA VAL A 70 2.27 -6.09 4.78
C VAL A 70 0.77 -5.95 4.59
N ILE A 71 0.33 -4.79 4.12
CA ILE A 71 -0.96 -4.63 3.47
C ILE A 71 -0.79 -4.44 1.97
N VAL A 72 -1.67 -5.05 1.19
CA VAL A 72 -1.67 -4.95 -0.25
C VAL A 72 -3.00 -4.34 -0.67
N LEU A 73 -2.94 -3.19 -1.36
CA LEU A 73 -4.12 -2.47 -1.82
C LEU A 73 -4.26 -2.57 -3.35
N THR A 74 -5.41 -3.07 -3.76
CA THR A 74 -5.87 -3.07 -5.16
C THR A 74 -7.32 -2.59 -5.22
N GLU A 75 -7.86 -2.26 -6.39
CA GLU A 75 -9.27 -1.82 -6.53
C GLU A 75 -10.16 -2.85 -7.23
N ARG A 76 -9.59 -3.92 -7.79
CA ARG A 76 -10.33 -4.94 -8.55
C ARG A 76 -10.22 -6.32 -7.89
N THR A 77 -11.36 -7.01 -7.76
CA THR A 77 -11.41 -8.34 -7.13
C THR A 77 -10.63 -9.39 -7.92
N GLY A 78 -10.68 -9.37 -9.26
CA GLY A 78 -9.90 -10.31 -10.07
C GLY A 78 -8.38 -10.15 -9.90
N HIS A 79 -7.91 -8.91 -9.68
CA HIS A 79 -6.50 -8.67 -9.38
C HIS A 79 -6.14 -9.13 -7.96
N LEU A 80 -7.03 -8.89 -6.99
CA LEU A 80 -6.88 -9.41 -5.64
C LEU A 80 -6.74 -10.93 -5.64
N GLU A 81 -7.59 -11.63 -6.40
CA GLU A 81 -7.56 -13.09 -6.57
C GLU A 81 -6.25 -13.55 -7.24
N SER A 82 -5.77 -12.83 -8.26
CA SER A 82 -4.48 -13.13 -8.92
C SER A 82 -3.30 -12.99 -7.96
N ILE A 83 -3.24 -11.91 -7.17
CA ILE A 83 -2.17 -11.71 -6.17
C ILE A 83 -2.29 -12.77 -5.08
N GLN A 84 -3.50 -13.04 -4.58
CA GLN A 84 -3.76 -14.08 -3.59
C GLN A 84 -3.23 -15.43 -4.05
N ALA A 85 -3.50 -15.83 -5.29
CA ALA A 85 -2.99 -17.08 -5.84
C ALA A 85 -1.46 -17.13 -5.86
N GLY A 86 -0.81 -16.00 -6.16
CA GLY A 86 0.66 -15.88 -6.19
C GLY A 86 1.35 -16.05 -4.83
N VAL A 87 0.68 -15.69 -3.73
CA VAL A 87 1.22 -15.74 -2.36
C VAL A 87 0.71 -16.93 -1.53
N THR A 88 -0.38 -17.56 -1.94
CA THR A 88 -0.97 -18.72 -1.23
C THR A 88 0.04 -19.87 -1.14
N GLY A 89 0.16 -20.46 0.05
CA GLY A 89 1.12 -21.55 0.31
C GLY A 89 2.58 -21.10 0.47
N LYS A 90 2.88 -19.81 0.29
CA LYS A 90 4.22 -19.21 0.47
C LYS A 90 4.30 -18.30 1.69
N VAL A 91 3.16 -17.88 2.23
CA VAL A 91 3.04 -17.13 3.48
C VAL A 91 2.07 -17.85 4.41
N GLU A 92 2.36 -17.84 5.71
CA GLU A 92 1.55 -18.52 6.72
C GLU A 92 0.33 -17.68 7.10
N ASN A 93 0.56 -16.41 7.45
CA ASN A 93 -0.47 -15.50 7.93
C ASN A 93 -1.05 -14.66 6.78
N LEU A 94 -1.87 -15.29 5.92
CA LEU A 94 -2.57 -14.64 4.81
C LEU A 94 -4.01 -14.27 5.16
N PHE A 95 -4.38 -13.00 4.98
CA PHE A 95 -5.73 -12.49 5.20
C PHE A 95 -6.23 -11.78 3.95
N VAL A 96 -7.52 -11.95 3.64
CA VAL A 96 -8.15 -11.33 2.47
C VAL A 96 -9.43 -10.61 2.90
N LEU A 97 -9.46 -9.29 2.72
CA LEU A 97 -10.57 -8.43 3.09
C LEU A 97 -11.19 -7.78 1.83
N HIS A 98 -12.43 -8.14 1.48
CA HIS A 98 -13.11 -7.59 0.30
C HIS A 98 -14.62 -7.38 0.51
N GLY A 99 -15.23 -6.50 -0.31
CA GLY A 99 -16.60 -6.01 -0.08
C GLY A 99 -17.70 -7.07 -0.17
N ARG A 100 -17.40 -8.24 -0.73
CA ARG A 100 -18.34 -9.38 -0.80
C ARG A 100 -18.44 -10.19 0.50
N MET A 101 -17.62 -9.90 1.52
CA MET A 101 -17.68 -10.61 2.79
C MET A 101 -18.90 -10.20 3.61
N SER A 102 -19.56 -11.16 4.24
CA SER A 102 -20.58 -10.87 5.24
C SER A 102 -19.95 -10.18 6.47
N LYS A 103 -20.78 -9.48 7.25
CA LYS A 103 -20.36 -8.85 8.52
C LYS A 103 -19.71 -9.86 9.47
N LYS A 104 -20.25 -11.08 9.55
CA LYS A 104 -19.73 -12.16 10.40
C LYS A 104 -18.34 -12.62 9.95
N GLN A 105 -18.16 -12.87 8.65
CA GLN A 105 -16.85 -13.26 8.10
C GLN A 105 -15.80 -12.17 8.33
N ARG A 106 -16.18 -10.90 8.13
CA ARG A 106 -15.30 -9.76 8.40
C ARG A 106 -14.89 -9.68 9.87
N ALA A 107 -15.84 -9.85 10.80
CA ALA A 107 -15.56 -9.83 12.23
C ALA A 107 -14.57 -10.93 12.64
N ILE A 108 -14.80 -12.17 12.18
CA ILE A 108 -13.91 -13.32 12.45
C ILE A 108 -12.51 -13.07 11.89
N LEU A 109 -12.41 -12.52 10.67
CA LEU A 109 -11.12 -12.20 10.06
C LEU A 109 -10.36 -11.17 10.88
N ILE A 110 -11.02 -10.10 11.32
CA ILE A 110 -10.41 -9.05 12.14
C ILE A 110 -9.96 -9.63 13.49
N GLU A 111 -10.79 -10.41 14.16
CA GLU A 111 -10.44 -11.06 15.43
C GLU A 111 -9.21 -11.98 15.27
N THR A 112 -9.17 -12.76 14.20
CA THR A 112 -8.01 -13.64 13.90
C THR A 112 -6.76 -12.82 13.62
N LEU A 113 -6.89 -11.70 12.90
CA LEU A 113 -5.78 -10.80 12.58
C LEU A 113 -5.23 -10.10 13.83
N GLU A 114 -6.11 -9.72 14.77
CA GLU A 114 -5.78 -9.07 16.05
C GLU A 114 -5.16 -10.05 17.06
N ALA A 115 -5.52 -11.33 17.00
CA ALA A 115 -4.97 -12.37 17.88
C ALA A 115 -3.49 -12.72 17.60
N LEU A 116 -2.97 -12.36 16.43
CA LEU A 116 -1.57 -12.61 16.08
C LEU A 116 -0.62 -11.72 16.90
N PRO A 117 0.52 -12.26 17.39
CA PRO A 117 1.56 -11.48 18.07
C PRO A 117 1.97 -10.24 17.27
N GLY A 118 2.23 -9.08 17.89
CA GLY A 118 2.45 -7.82 17.16
C GLY A 118 3.66 -7.80 16.21
N ASP A 119 4.62 -8.69 16.40
CA ASP A 119 5.82 -8.90 15.59
C ASP A 119 5.64 -10.02 14.55
N ALA A 120 4.59 -10.85 14.65
CA ALA A 120 4.35 -11.93 13.70
C ALA A 120 4.14 -11.39 12.27
N PRO A 121 4.90 -11.87 11.28
CA PRO A 121 4.76 -11.45 9.88
C PRO A 121 3.36 -11.81 9.36
N ARG A 122 2.80 -10.97 8.48
CA ARG A 122 1.47 -11.20 7.89
C ARG A 122 1.28 -10.45 6.58
N VAL A 123 0.37 -10.95 5.76
CA VAL A 123 -0.09 -10.28 4.54
C VAL A 123 -1.59 -10.08 4.62
N LEU A 124 -2.04 -8.82 4.53
CA LEU A 124 -3.44 -8.46 4.40
C LEU A 124 -3.70 -7.94 2.98
N LEU A 125 -4.37 -8.74 2.15
CA LEU A 125 -4.87 -8.32 0.84
C LEU A 125 -6.21 -7.62 1.02
N SER A 126 -6.38 -6.42 0.46
CA SER A 126 -7.65 -5.73 0.53
C SER A 126 -7.99 -4.91 -0.70
N THR A 127 -9.30 -4.76 -0.95
CA THR A 127 -9.77 -3.71 -1.85
C THR A 127 -9.81 -2.35 -1.14
N GLY A 128 -9.33 -1.29 -1.81
CA GLY A 128 -9.07 0.01 -1.19
C GLY A 128 -10.25 0.66 -0.45
N LYS A 129 -11.49 0.47 -0.94
CA LYS A 129 -12.68 1.05 -0.30
C LYS A 129 -12.87 0.63 1.16
N LEU A 130 -12.60 -0.63 1.50
CA LEU A 130 -12.87 -1.16 2.84
C LEU A 130 -11.87 -0.70 3.91
N ILE A 131 -10.66 -0.35 3.48
CA ILE A 131 -9.61 0.09 4.38
C ILE A 131 -9.77 1.58 4.72
N GLY A 132 -10.34 2.37 3.80
CA GLY A 132 -10.65 3.79 4.04
C GLY A 132 -11.67 4.03 5.16
N GLU A 133 -12.66 3.14 5.31
CA GLU A 133 -13.84 3.29 6.19
C GLU A 133 -13.57 3.04 7.69
N GLY A 134 -12.33 3.23 8.16
CA GLY A 134 -11.99 3.13 9.58
C GLY A 134 -11.35 1.82 10.01
N PHE A 135 -10.92 0.96 9.08
CA PHE A 135 -10.02 -0.14 9.42
C PHE A 135 -8.69 0.41 9.96
N ASP A 136 -8.28 -0.08 11.11
CA ASP A 136 -6.98 0.22 11.73
C ASP A 136 -6.39 -1.10 12.24
N HIS A 137 -5.17 -1.41 11.80
CA HIS A 137 -4.42 -2.55 12.33
C HIS A 137 -3.00 -2.05 12.62
N PRO A 138 -2.76 -1.52 13.84
CA PRO A 138 -1.53 -0.82 14.19
C PRO A 138 -0.24 -1.58 13.92
N PRO A 139 -0.15 -2.93 13.94
CA PRO A 139 1.08 -3.63 13.58
C PRO A 139 1.55 -3.49 12.13
N LEU A 140 0.68 -3.12 11.16
CA LEU A 140 1.07 -3.05 9.75
C LEU A 140 2.13 -1.99 9.49
N ASP A 141 3.26 -2.37 8.91
CA ASP A 141 4.43 -1.49 8.67
C ASP A 141 4.78 -1.30 7.19
N SER A 142 4.12 -2.03 6.29
CA SER A 142 4.46 -2.02 4.87
C SER A 142 3.20 -1.95 4.02
N LEU A 143 3.20 -1.08 3.01
CA LEU A 143 2.13 -0.93 2.04
C LEU A 143 2.61 -1.28 0.64
N VAL A 144 1.91 -2.20 -0.01
CA VAL A 144 2.05 -2.50 -1.43
C VAL A 144 0.86 -1.88 -2.16
N LEU A 145 1.10 -0.81 -2.91
CA LEU A 145 0.09 -0.16 -3.74
C LEU A 145 0.02 -0.86 -5.11
N ALA A 146 -0.62 -2.03 -5.13
CA ALA A 146 -0.65 -2.91 -6.30
C ALA A 146 -1.44 -2.32 -7.48
N MET A 147 -2.29 -1.32 -7.26
CA MET A 147 -3.03 -0.64 -8.32
C MET A 147 -2.82 0.88 -8.25
N PRO A 148 -2.65 1.58 -9.38
CA PRO A 148 -2.45 3.02 -9.35
C PRO A 148 -3.68 3.76 -8.86
N ILE A 149 -3.53 4.48 -7.73
CA ILE A 149 -4.56 5.36 -7.16
C ILE A 149 -4.06 6.80 -7.19
N SER A 150 -4.95 7.77 -7.36
CA SER A 150 -4.58 9.19 -7.25
C SER A 150 -4.34 9.58 -5.80
N TRP A 151 -3.46 10.55 -5.55
CA TRP A 151 -3.21 11.10 -4.22
C TRP A 151 -4.40 11.94 -3.70
N LYS A 152 -5.47 11.29 -3.23
CA LYS A 152 -6.63 11.90 -2.54
C LYS A 152 -7.31 10.86 -1.64
N GLY A 153 -8.03 11.32 -0.62
CA GLY A 153 -8.94 10.48 0.18
C GLY A 153 -8.22 9.31 0.88
N THR A 154 -8.59 8.09 0.49
CA THR A 154 -8.19 6.81 1.12
C THR A 154 -6.69 6.59 1.22
N LEU A 155 -5.89 6.91 0.19
CA LEU A 155 -4.45 6.63 0.22
C LEU A 155 -3.72 7.51 1.25
N GLN A 156 -4.06 8.80 1.32
CA GLN A 156 -3.50 9.72 2.30
C GLN A 156 -3.90 9.30 3.72
N GLN A 157 -5.17 8.95 3.92
CA GLN A 157 -5.64 8.45 5.22
C GLN A 157 -4.93 7.16 5.61
N TYR A 158 -4.73 6.25 4.66
CA TYR A 158 -4.13 4.96 4.95
C TYR A 158 -2.64 5.06 5.23
N ALA A 159 -1.87 5.74 4.38
CA ALA A 159 -0.46 5.99 4.64
C ALA A 159 -0.25 6.80 5.93
N GLY A 160 -1.23 7.64 6.31
CA GLY A 160 -1.32 8.27 7.61
C GLY A 160 -1.54 7.29 8.76
N ARG A 161 -2.44 6.32 8.63
CA ARG A 161 -2.62 5.26 9.65
C ARG A 161 -1.39 4.36 9.75
N LEU A 162 -0.74 4.07 8.63
CA LEU A 162 0.44 3.23 8.55
C LEU A 162 1.62 3.84 9.33
N HIS A 163 1.84 5.16 9.21
CA HIS A 163 2.91 5.87 9.92
C HIS A 163 2.64 6.17 11.39
N ARG A 164 1.44 5.84 11.91
CA ARG A 164 1.14 6.09 13.33
C ARG A 164 2.05 5.27 14.23
N GLU A 165 2.31 5.85 15.39
CA GLU A 165 3.16 5.25 16.42
C GLU A 165 2.64 3.88 16.84
N HIS A 166 3.55 2.92 16.91
CA HIS A 166 3.31 1.61 17.48
C HIS A 166 4.63 1.07 18.02
N ALA A 167 4.61 0.42 19.18
CA ALA A 167 5.82 0.04 19.92
C ALA A 167 6.83 -0.80 19.10
N THR A 168 6.36 -1.53 18.09
CA THR A 168 7.17 -2.40 17.23
C THR A 168 7.56 -1.79 15.87
N LYS A 169 7.14 -0.55 15.57
CA LYS A 169 7.39 0.09 14.28
C LYS A 169 8.62 0.98 14.31
N THR A 170 9.70 0.47 13.75
CA THR A 170 10.95 1.22 13.57
C THR A 170 10.95 2.02 12.27
N ASP A 171 10.32 1.50 11.23
CA ASP A 171 10.26 2.09 9.90
C ASP A 171 8.98 1.69 9.16
N VAL A 172 8.62 2.46 8.14
CA VAL A 172 7.49 2.19 7.26
C VAL A 172 7.94 2.20 5.82
N ARG A 173 7.49 1.19 5.05
CA ARG A 173 7.81 1.07 3.62
C ARG A 173 6.57 1.10 2.75
N ILE A 174 6.64 1.81 1.64
CA ILE A 174 5.61 1.82 0.61
C ILE A 174 6.22 1.36 -0.71
N TYR A 175 5.73 0.27 -1.27
CA TYR A 175 6.03 -0.16 -2.63
C TYR A 175 4.96 0.41 -3.56
N ASP A 176 5.37 1.30 -4.48
CA ASP A 176 4.47 1.99 -5.41
C ASP A 176 4.87 1.67 -6.86
N TYR A 177 4.00 0.98 -7.59
CA TYR A 177 4.27 0.53 -8.96
C TYR A 177 3.91 1.64 -9.94
N VAL A 178 4.92 2.10 -10.67
CA VAL A 178 4.84 3.22 -11.60
C VAL A 178 4.85 2.68 -13.03
N ASP A 179 3.66 2.49 -13.58
CA ASP A 179 3.45 2.01 -14.95
C ASP A 179 3.74 3.14 -15.97
N ALA A 180 4.99 3.22 -16.43
CA ALA A 180 5.49 4.35 -17.22
C ALA A 180 4.95 4.41 -18.66
N GLY A 181 4.40 3.30 -19.16
CA GLY A 181 3.78 3.23 -20.49
C GLY A 181 2.46 4.00 -20.63
N TYR A 182 1.93 4.56 -19.54
CA TYR A 182 0.64 5.28 -19.55
C TYR A 182 0.78 6.71 -19.02
N PRO A 183 0.68 7.75 -19.88
CA PRO A 183 0.83 9.14 -19.47
C PRO A 183 -0.14 9.61 -18.37
N VAL A 184 -1.33 9.00 -18.28
CA VAL A 184 -2.28 9.28 -17.20
C VAL A 184 -1.78 8.79 -15.84
N LEU A 185 -1.07 7.66 -15.79
CA LEU A 185 -0.57 7.08 -14.55
C LEU A 185 0.68 7.81 -14.06
N LEU A 186 1.52 8.32 -14.95
CA LEU A 186 2.63 9.22 -14.60
C LEU A 186 2.12 10.49 -13.90
N ARG A 187 1.05 11.11 -14.42
CA ARG A 187 0.40 12.26 -13.76
C ARG A 187 -0.19 11.92 -12.38
N MET A 188 -0.63 10.68 -12.18
CA MET A 188 -1.09 10.20 -10.87
C MET A 188 0.10 9.99 -9.92
N TRP A 189 1.19 9.41 -10.41
CA TRP A 189 2.44 9.24 -9.70
C TRP A 189 3.02 10.57 -9.22
N ASP A 190 3.04 11.62 -10.05
CA ASP A 190 3.50 12.96 -9.65
C ASP A 190 2.70 13.56 -8.47
N LYS A 191 1.40 13.24 -8.40
CA LYS A 191 0.57 13.63 -7.26
C LYS A 191 0.94 12.82 -6.02
N ARG A 192 1.16 11.51 -6.17
CA ARG A 192 1.57 10.62 -5.07
C ARG A 192 2.92 11.01 -4.50
N GLN A 193 3.93 11.26 -5.33
CA GLN A 193 5.26 11.73 -4.91
C GLN A 193 5.20 12.98 -4.02
N ARG A 194 4.49 14.02 -4.48
CA ARG A 194 4.32 15.26 -3.69
C ARG A 194 3.63 14.98 -2.35
N GLY A 195 2.66 14.09 -2.40
CA GLY A 195 1.94 13.60 -1.25
C GLY A 195 2.80 12.91 -0.21
N TYR A 196 3.54 11.89 -0.63
CA TYR A 196 4.49 11.15 0.20
C TYR A 196 5.49 12.10 0.86
N LYS A 197 6.09 13.01 0.08
CA LYS A 197 7.02 14.03 0.59
C LYS A 197 6.37 14.93 1.65
N ALA A 198 5.12 15.36 1.42
CA ALA A 198 4.39 16.19 2.40
C ALA A 198 4.10 15.45 3.72
N MET A 199 4.09 14.12 3.72
CA MET A 199 3.94 13.29 4.93
C MET A 199 5.28 12.86 5.54
N GLY A 200 6.42 13.34 5.02
CA GLY A 200 7.75 13.01 5.51
C GLY A 200 8.38 11.73 4.94
N TYR A 201 7.76 11.10 3.94
CA TYR A 201 8.37 9.96 3.28
C TYR A 201 9.51 10.39 2.35
N GLN A 202 10.59 9.63 2.37
CA GLN A 202 11.73 9.75 1.48
C GLN A 202 11.57 8.78 0.31
N MET A 203 11.91 9.23 -0.90
CA MET A 203 11.96 8.34 -2.06
C MET A 203 13.27 7.56 -1.99
N SER A 204 13.18 6.25 -1.82
CA SER A 204 14.32 5.35 -1.90
C SER A 204 14.65 5.12 -3.38
N GLN A 205 15.93 5.16 -3.71
CA GLN A 205 16.38 4.74 -5.04
C GLN A 205 16.37 3.22 -5.04
N ALA A 206 15.67 2.61 -6.01
CA ALA A 206 15.81 1.18 -6.24
C ALA A 206 17.30 0.92 -6.54
N ILE A 207 17.97 0.15 -5.67
CA ILE A 207 19.31 -0.38 -5.92
C ILE A 207 19.21 -1.43 -7.02
#